data_AF-A0A0R3S0B9-F1
#
_entry.id   AF-A0A0R3S0B9-F1
#
_cell.length_a   1.000
_cell.length_b   1.000
_cell.length_c   1.000
_cell.angle_alpha   90.00
_cell.angle_beta   90.00
_cell.angle_gamma   90.00
#
_symmetry.space_group_name_H-M   'P 1'
#
loop_
_entity.id
_entity.type
_entity.pdbx_description
1 polymer ?
#
loop_
_entity_poly.entity_id
_entity_poly.type
_entity_poly.pdbx_seq_one_letter_code
_entity_poly.pdbx_strand_id
1 'polypeptide(L)'
;MGSLQEIAYRIHNLKGLSAMRTYNQTIRMLEILAEKLGLVYPTMEDAKWTFWGSIFYSLTVYTTIGYGNIFPVTILGRLLTLIYAFVGIPLTLMSLMALGSLFGRFCKMIWIMLAATLARSSRLVSRDLEKHIEKKILTTEITLDENEELLKFPVLALILITVLWVFICAGLFLIFEDDWSYGTSLYFTLISFTTIGFGDILPTHPDYIAHIAFSLLIGLSLVSTVINVIQQQIEALALVINLFINLVS
;
A
#
# COMPACT_ATOMS: atom_id res chain seq x y z
N MET A 1 28.71 -3.36 41.70
CA MET A 1 29.25 -2.03 41.32
C MET A 1 30.52 -2.08 40.46
N GLY A 2 31.40 -3.08 40.56
CA GLY A 2 32.65 -3.13 39.76
C GLY A 2 32.52 -3.50 38.27
N SER A 3 31.41 -4.11 37.84
CA SER A 3 31.28 -4.63 36.46
C SER A 3 31.08 -3.56 35.38
N LEU A 4 30.38 -2.47 35.68
CA LEU A 4 30.09 -1.40 34.71
C LEU A 4 31.31 -0.48 34.49
N GLN A 5 32.09 -0.22 35.54
CA GLN A 5 33.31 0.59 35.45
C GLN A 5 34.37 -0.11 34.59
N GLU A 6 34.50 -1.43 34.70
CA GLU A 6 35.43 -2.19 33.87
C GLU A 6 35.03 -2.20 32.38
N ILE A 7 33.73 -2.25 32.08
CA ILE A 7 33.20 -2.12 30.72
C ILE A 7 33.49 -0.73 30.16
N ALA A 8 33.23 0.33 30.93
CA ALA A 8 33.52 1.71 30.53
C ALA A 8 35.02 1.94 30.26
N TYR A 9 35.89 1.35 31.07
CA TYR A 9 37.34 1.39 30.88
C TYR A 9 37.78 0.68 29.60
N ARG A 10 37.23 -0.50 29.31
CA ARG A 10 37.51 -1.24 28.06
C ARG A 10 37.04 -0.49 26.81
N ILE A 11 35.92 0.23 26.90
CA ILE A 11 35.42 1.11 25.82
C ILE A 11 36.36 2.29 25.58
N HIS A 12 36.89 2.90 26.65
CA HIS A 12 37.82 4.03 26.53
C HIS A 12 39.09 3.66 25.74
N ASN A 13 39.58 2.43 25.92
CA ASN A 13 40.77 1.91 25.24
C ASN A 13 40.55 1.51 23.77
N LEU A 14 39.31 1.60 23.25
CA LEU A 14 39.00 1.30 21.86
C LEU A 14 39.58 2.31 20.86
N LYS A 15 39.87 3.53 21.31
CA LYS A 15 40.33 4.65 20.45
C LYS A 15 41.67 4.40 19.75
N GLY A 16 42.47 3.41 20.20
CA GLY A 16 43.80 3.10 19.66
C GLY A 16 43.86 1.88 18.73
N LEU A 17 42.73 1.24 18.41
CA LEU A 17 42.70 -0.01 17.64
C LEU A 17 42.40 0.24 16.15
N SER A 18 42.78 -0.71 15.29
CA SER A 18 42.37 -0.69 13.87
C SER A 18 40.86 -0.86 13.74
N ALA A 19 40.24 -0.27 12.69
CA ALA A 19 38.78 -0.22 12.55
C ALA A 19 38.11 -1.60 12.68
N MET A 20 38.67 -2.64 12.06
CA MET A 20 38.11 -4.00 12.12
C MET A 20 38.24 -4.64 13.51
N ARG A 21 39.36 -4.41 14.21
CA ARG A 21 39.56 -4.91 15.58
C ARG A 21 38.66 -4.17 16.56
N THR A 22 38.53 -2.86 16.38
CA THR A 22 37.62 -2.01 17.15
C THR A 22 36.18 -2.49 16.98
N TYR A 23 35.75 -2.75 15.74
CA TYR A 23 34.41 -3.28 15.44
C TYR A 23 34.14 -4.62 16.14
N ASN A 24 35.02 -5.62 15.96
CA ASN A 24 34.87 -6.93 16.59
C ASN A 24 34.89 -6.86 18.13
N GLN A 25 35.71 -5.96 18.69
CA GLN A 25 35.80 -5.78 20.13
C GLN A 25 34.59 -5.00 20.69
N THR A 26 34.05 -4.06 19.93
CA THR A 26 32.84 -3.31 20.31
C THR A 26 31.62 -4.24 20.31
N ILE A 27 31.49 -5.11 19.30
CA ILE A 27 30.45 -6.14 19.26
C ILE A 27 30.54 -7.05 20.48
N ARG A 28 31.73 -7.59 20.80
CA ARG A 28 31.92 -8.42 22.01
C ARG A 28 31.57 -7.71 23.32
N MET A 29 31.83 -6.41 23.42
CA MET A 29 31.50 -5.63 24.62
C MET A 29 29.99 -5.37 24.73
N LEU A 30 29.32 -5.13 23.60
CA LEU A 30 27.85 -5.08 23.52
C LEU A 30 27.26 -6.46 23.87
N GLU A 31 27.87 -7.55 23.42
CA GLU A 31 27.59 -8.96 23.75
C GLU A 31 27.74 -9.34 25.23
N ILE A 32 28.45 -8.55 26.00
CA ILE A 32 28.53 -8.75 27.46
C ILE A 32 27.58 -7.79 28.19
N LEU A 33 27.37 -6.60 27.63
CA LEU A 33 26.53 -5.57 28.24
C LEU A 33 25.04 -5.92 28.18
N ALA A 34 24.55 -6.36 27.02
CA ALA A 34 23.14 -6.75 26.87
C ALA A 34 22.81 -8.03 27.67
N GLU A 35 23.70 -9.03 27.76
CA GLU A 35 23.55 -10.21 28.62
C GLU A 35 23.40 -9.80 30.09
N LYS A 36 24.22 -8.86 30.56
CA LYS A 36 24.14 -8.32 31.92
C LYS A 36 22.90 -7.47 32.19
N LEU A 37 22.34 -6.86 31.15
CA LEU A 37 21.10 -6.08 31.24
C LEU A 37 19.85 -6.94 31.01
N GLY A 38 20.01 -8.24 30.74
CA GLY A 38 18.90 -9.14 30.39
C GLY A 38 18.25 -8.78 29.05
N LEU A 39 18.97 -8.10 28.16
CA LEU A 39 18.49 -7.72 26.84
C LEU A 39 18.76 -8.85 25.85
N VAL A 40 17.75 -9.15 25.03
CA VAL A 40 17.88 -10.11 23.92
C VAL A 40 18.82 -9.51 22.88
N TYR A 41 19.83 -10.28 22.47
CA TYR A 41 20.74 -9.88 21.40
C TYR A 41 20.00 -9.83 20.07
N PRO A 42 20.20 -8.79 19.25
CA PRO A 42 19.71 -8.83 17.89
C PRO A 42 20.43 -9.97 17.15
N THR A 43 19.73 -11.05 16.82
CA THR A 43 20.24 -12.17 16.05
C THR A 43 20.25 -11.83 14.56
N MET A 44 20.81 -12.69 13.70
CA MET A 44 20.69 -12.52 12.24
C MET A 44 19.24 -12.68 11.75
N GLU A 45 18.30 -13.15 12.58
CA GLU A 45 16.85 -13.06 12.30
C GLU A 45 16.33 -11.62 12.47
N ASP A 46 16.97 -10.78 13.29
CA ASP A 46 16.76 -9.33 13.34
C ASP A 46 17.45 -8.59 12.18
N ALA A 47 18.08 -9.32 11.25
CA ALA A 47 18.58 -8.72 10.03
C ALA A 47 17.40 -8.19 9.21
N LYS A 48 17.27 -6.86 9.21
CA LYS A 48 16.32 -6.09 8.40
C LYS A 48 16.28 -6.49 6.91
N TRP A 49 17.32 -7.14 6.39
CA TRP A 49 17.47 -7.57 5.01
C TRP A 49 17.31 -9.09 4.84
N THR A 50 16.11 -9.61 5.10
CA THR A 50 15.72 -10.97 4.65
C THR A 50 15.20 -10.93 3.21
N PHE A 51 14.97 -12.08 2.57
CA PHE A 51 14.34 -12.12 1.23
C PHE A 51 12.97 -11.43 1.24
N TRP A 52 12.11 -11.78 2.22
CA TRP A 52 10.81 -11.16 2.41
C TRP A 52 10.90 -9.68 2.80
N GLY A 53 11.86 -9.33 3.67
CA GLY A 53 12.15 -7.93 4.00
C GLY A 53 12.63 -7.11 2.79
N SER A 54 13.35 -7.74 1.86
CA SER A 54 13.80 -7.09 0.61
C SER A 54 12.65 -6.85 -0.37
N ILE A 55 11.71 -7.78 -0.47
CA ILE A 55 10.46 -7.61 -1.24
C ILE A 55 9.60 -6.51 -0.62
N PHE A 56 9.50 -6.49 0.71
CA PHE A 56 8.77 -5.44 1.41
C PHE A 56 9.43 -4.07 1.21
N TYR A 57 10.76 -4.00 1.32
CA TYR A 57 11.52 -2.80 1.00
C TYR A 57 11.27 -2.32 -0.44
N SER A 58 11.40 -3.20 -1.44
CA SER A 58 11.17 -2.82 -2.84
C SER A 58 9.74 -2.33 -3.07
N LEU A 59 8.75 -3.00 -2.48
CA LEU A 59 7.35 -2.55 -2.52
C LEU A 59 7.22 -1.13 -1.95
N THR A 60 7.80 -0.85 -0.78
CA THR A 60 7.67 0.47 -0.13
C THR A 60 8.34 1.59 -0.92
N VAL A 61 9.42 1.29 -1.65
CA VAL A 61 10.08 2.25 -2.56
C VAL A 61 9.19 2.53 -3.76
N TYR A 62 8.66 1.49 -4.38
CA TYR A 62 7.80 1.56 -5.56
C TYR A 62 6.47 2.27 -5.29
N THR A 63 5.80 1.89 -4.21
CA THR A 63 4.52 2.47 -3.81
C THR A 63 4.65 3.82 -3.13
N THR A 64 5.88 4.32 -2.96
CA THR A 64 6.19 5.60 -2.30
C THR A 64 5.70 5.70 -0.85
N ILE A 65 5.37 4.58 -0.20
CA ILE A 65 5.01 4.55 1.22
C ILE A 65 6.23 4.90 2.08
N GLY A 66 7.37 4.26 1.80
CA GLY A 66 8.66 4.65 2.38
C GLY A 66 8.76 4.65 3.92
N TYR A 67 8.34 3.57 4.61
CA TYR A 67 8.38 3.46 6.08
C TYR A 67 9.72 3.80 6.76
N GLY A 68 10.84 3.72 6.04
CA GLY A 68 12.14 4.11 6.59
C GLY A 68 12.73 3.14 7.62
N ASN A 69 12.11 1.99 7.90
CA ASN A 69 12.71 0.98 8.77
C ASN A 69 13.87 0.23 8.08
N ILE A 70 13.70 -0.11 6.80
CA ILE A 70 14.71 -0.73 5.95
C ILE A 70 15.20 0.32 4.96
N PHE A 71 16.50 0.60 4.96
CA PHE A 71 17.10 1.57 4.06
C PHE A 71 18.56 1.23 3.75
N PRO A 72 19.06 1.58 2.55
CA PRO A 72 20.45 1.35 2.18
C PRO A 72 21.36 2.30 2.94
N VAL A 73 22.25 1.72 3.74
CA VAL A 73 23.26 2.48 4.48
C VAL A 73 24.47 2.80 3.61
N THR A 74 24.78 1.94 2.63
CA THR A 74 25.94 2.09 1.74
C THR A 74 25.70 3.14 0.65
N ILE A 75 26.77 3.83 0.24
CA ILE A 75 26.67 4.83 -0.84
C ILE A 75 26.21 4.21 -2.17
N LEU A 76 26.71 3.01 -2.47
CA LEU A 76 26.31 2.24 -3.64
C LEU A 76 24.83 1.85 -3.57
N GLY A 77 24.36 1.34 -2.42
CA GLY A 77 22.96 0.95 -2.24
C GLY A 77 22.00 2.13 -2.37
N ARG A 78 22.41 3.32 -1.90
CA ARG A 78 21.64 4.56 -2.08
C ARG A 78 21.55 4.96 -3.55
N LEU A 79 22.68 4.96 -4.27
CA LEU A 79 22.70 5.26 -5.71
C LEU A 79 21.84 4.28 -6.52
N LEU A 80 21.94 2.99 -6.23
CA LEU A 80 21.12 1.96 -6.88
C LEU A 80 19.63 2.16 -6.59
N THR A 81 19.27 2.50 -5.34
CA THR A 81 17.88 2.79 -4.97
C THR A 81 17.33 4.01 -5.71
N LEU A 82 18.15 5.05 -5.94
CA LEU A 82 17.72 6.22 -6.71
C LEU A 82 17.37 5.85 -8.16
N ILE A 83 18.24 5.08 -8.82
CA ILE A 83 18.00 4.60 -10.20
C ILE A 83 16.76 3.69 -10.22
N TYR A 84 16.65 2.81 -9.22
CA TYR A 84 15.53 1.89 -9.06
C TYR A 84 14.19 2.62 -8.88
N ALA A 85 14.14 3.66 -8.04
CA ALA A 85 12.95 4.45 -7.80
C ALA A 85 12.55 5.29 -9.03
N PHE A 86 13.52 5.85 -9.77
CA PHE A 86 13.25 6.66 -10.96
C PHE A 86 12.49 5.88 -12.04
N VAL A 87 12.83 4.60 -12.25
CA VAL A 87 12.13 3.73 -13.20
C VAL A 87 10.91 3.08 -12.57
N GLY A 88 11.02 2.68 -11.31
CA GLY A 88 9.99 1.94 -10.59
C GLY A 88 8.72 2.74 -10.34
N ILE A 89 8.83 3.97 -9.85
CA ILE A 89 7.68 4.80 -9.47
C ILE A 89 6.75 5.02 -10.68
N PRO A 90 7.20 5.49 -11.87
CA PRO A 90 6.34 5.62 -13.03
C PRO A 90 5.66 4.31 -13.44
N LEU A 91 6.43 3.20 -13.46
CA LEU A 91 5.90 1.89 -13.81
C LEU A 91 4.81 1.44 -12.84
N THR A 92 4.99 1.72 -11.54
CA THR A 92 4.02 1.32 -10.51
C THR A 92 2.77 2.17 -10.53
N LEU A 93 2.86 3.46 -10.85
CA LEU A 93 1.67 4.30 -11.06
C LEU A 93 0.86 3.78 -12.25
N MET A 94 1.52 3.45 -13.36
CA MET A 94 0.86 2.84 -14.52
C MET A 94 0.22 1.48 -14.18
N SER A 95 0.91 0.64 -13.40
CA SER A 95 0.37 -0.68 -13.01
C SER A 95 -0.79 -0.57 -12.01
N LEU A 96 -0.73 0.36 -11.05
CA LEU A 96 -1.82 0.61 -10.10
C LEU A 96 -3.08 1.10 -10.80
N MET A 97 -2.94 1.97 -11.82
CA MET A 97 -4.08 2.41 -12.64
C MET A 97 -4.69 1.26 -13.44
N ALA A 98 -3.85 0.41 -14.05
CA ALA A 98 -4.32 -0.76 -14.79
C ALA A 98 -4.99 -1.81 -13.90
N LEU A 99 -4.40 -2.11 -12.73
CA LEU A 99 -4.99 -3.01 -11.74
C LEU A 99 -6.31 -2.45 -11.20
N GLY A 100 -6.34 -1.16 -10.91
CA GLY A 100 -7.52 -0.46 -10.43
C GLY A 100 -8.69 -0.49 -11.40
N SER A 101 -8.43 -0.27 -12.70
CA SER A 101 -9.45 -0.36 -13.74
C SER A 101 -9.97 -1.79 -13.93
N LEU A 102 -9.10 -2.81 -13.79
CA LEU A 102 -9.52 -4.21 -13.73
C LEU A 102 -10.48 -4.45 -12.55
N PHE A 103 -10.16 -3.96 -11.35
CA PHE A 103 -11.05 -4.07 -10.19
C PHE A 103 -12.39 -3.37 -10.41
N GLY A 104 -12.41 -2.19 -11.03
CA GLY A 104 -13.65 -1.50 -11.41
C GLY A 104 -14.52 -2.35 -12.34
N ARG A 105 -13.92 -2.99 -13.35
CA ARG A 105 -14.61 -3.93 -14.26
C ARG A 105 -15.14 -5.16 -13.52
N PHE A 106 -14.37 -5.74 -12.60
CA PHE A 106 -14.82 -6.84 -11.76
C PHE A 106 -16.02 -6.44 -10.88
N CYS A 107 -15.99 -5.26 -10.26
CA CYS A 107 -17.10 -4.76 -9.46
C CYS A 107 -18.36 -4.55 -10.30
N LYS A 108 -18.23 -4.01 -11.52
CA LYS A 108 -19.35 -3.88 -12.48
C LYS A 108 -19.92 -5.24 -12.86
N MET A 109 -19.07 -6.22 -13.13
CA MET A 109 -19.50 -7.59 -13.45
C MET A 109 -20.27 -8.21 -12.27
N ILE A 110 -19.78 -8.06 -11.04
CA ILE A 110 -20.46 -8.52 -9.83
C ILE A 110 -21.81 -7.82 -9.67
N TRP A 111 -21.87 -6.49 -9.85
CA TRP A 111 -23.10 -5.71 -9.78
C TRP A 111 -24.16 -6.21 -10.77
N ILE A 112 -23.78 -6.39 -12.04
CA ILE A 112 -24.68 -6.90 -13.09
C ILE A 112 -25.13 -8.34 -12.76
N MET A 113 -24.22 -9.19 -12.28
CA MET A 113 -24.54 -10.56 -11.90
C MET A 113 -25.53 -10.62 -10.72
N LEU A 114 -25.36 -9.75 -9.73
CA LEU A 114 -26.28 -9.60 -8.59
C LEU A 114 -27.64 -9.07 -9.06
N ALA A 115 -27.66 -8.02 -9.89
CA ALA A 115 -28.89 -7.48 -10.46
C ALA A 115 -29.65 -8.53 -11.31
N ALA A 116 -28.93 -9.33 -12.11
CA ALA A 116 -29.50 -10.42 -12.89
C ALA A 116 -30.04 -11.56 -12.01
N THR A 117 -29.38 -11.84 -10.88
CA THR A 117 -29.83 -12.85 -9.91
C THR A 117 -31.10 -12.39 -9.17
N LEU A 118 -31.18 -11.11 -8.80
CA LEU A 118 -32.37 -10.50 -8.22
C LEU A 118 -33.52 -10.41 -9.25
N ALA A 119 -33.23 -10.08 -10.50
CA ALA A 119 -34.22 -10.03 -11.59
C ALA A 119 -34.77 -11.42 -11.96
N ARG A 120 -33.98 -12.50 -11.78
CA ARG A 120 -34.46 -13.89 -11.89
C ARG A 120 -35.49 -14.25 -10.81
N SER A 121 -35.50 -13.54 -9.68
CA SER A 121 -36.52 -13.70 -8.62
C SER A 121 -37.85 -13.00 -8.99
N SER A 122 -37.84 -11.93 -9.78
CA SER A 122 -39.02 -11.12 -10.19
C SER A 122 -39.53 -11.41 -11.62
N ARG A 123 -39.64 -12.69 -11.99
CA ARG A 123 -39.65 -13.22 -13.37
C ARG A 123 -40.84 -12.91 -14.32
N LEU A 124 -41.74 -11.95 -14.08
CA LEU A 124 -42.93 -11.75 -14.94
C LEU A 124 -43.07 -10.42 -15.71
N VAL A 125 -42.28 -9.38 -15.45
CA VAL A 125 -42.59 -8.03 -15.99
C VAL A 125 -41.60 -7.46 -17.02
N SER A 126 -40.37 -7.99 -17.15
CA SER A 126 -39.27 -7.27 -17.81
C SER A 126 -38.99 -7.57 -19.29
N ARG A 127 -39.66 -8.55 -19.93
CA ARG A 127 -39.32 -8.98 -21.31
C ARG A 127 -39.44 -7.90 -22.41
N ASP A 128 -40.28 -6.88 -22.22
CA ASP A 128 -40.44 -5.79 -23.20
C ASP A 128 -39.53 -4.57 -22.94
N LEU A 129 -39.02 -4.43 -21.71
CA LEU A 129 -38.10 -3.36 -21.34
C LEU A 129 -36.65 -3.68 -21.79
N GLU A 130 -36.30 -4.97 -21.76
CA GLU A 130 -34.98 -5.49 -22.12
C GLU A 130 -34.61 -5.18 -23.59
N LYS A 131 -35.59 -5.28 -24.51
CA LYS A 131 -35.40 -4.98 -25.94
C LYS A 131 -35.17 -3.50 -26.25
N HIS A 132 -35.72 -2.58 -25.45
CA HIS A 132 -35.52 -1.14 -25.63
C HIS A 132 -34.17 -0.69 -25.05
N ILE A 133 -33.70 -1.36 -24.01
CA ILE A 133 -32.42 -1.10 -23.36
C ILE A 133 -31.26 -1.60 -24.23
N GLU A 134 -31.35 -2.81 -24.81
CA GLU A 134 -30.32 -3.36 -25.70
C GLU A 134 -30.04 -2.47 -26.92
N LYS A 135 -31.11 -1.95 -27.53
CA LYS A 135 -30.99 -1.06 -28.70
C LYS A 135 -30.38 0.30 -28.33
N LYS A 136 -30.59 0.77 -27.09
CA LYS A 136 -30.01 2.03 -26.60
C LYS A 136 -28.55 1.86 -26.17
N ILE A 137 -28.17 0.69 -25.64
CA ILE A 137 -26.80 0.33 -25.26
C ILE A 137 -25.92 0.14 -26.49
N LEU A 138 -26.36 -0.63 -27.49
CA LEU A 138 -25.58 -0.90 -28.70
C LEU A 138 -25.24 0.36 -29.51
N THR A 139 -26.14 1.35 -29.49
CA THR A 139 -25.93 2.63 -30.18
C THR A 139 -25.04 3.60 -29.39
N THR A 140 -24.89 3.37 -28.07
CA THR A 140 -24.04 4.19 -27.18
C THR A 140 -22.61 3.62 -27.08
N GLU A 141 -22.45 2.29 -27.16
CA GLU A 141 -21.16 1.57 -27.05
C GLU A 141 -20.13 1.92 -28.15
N ILE A 142 -20.54 2.47 -29.29
CA ILE A 142 -19.63 2.57 -30.46
C ILE A 142 -18.82 3.87 -30.51
N THR A 143 -19.13 4.91 -29.70
CA THR A 143 -18.47 6.23 -29.91
C THR A 143 -17.86 6.97 -28.71
N LEU A 144 -18.14 6.66 -27.44
CA LEU A 144 -17.72 7.56 -26.33
C LEU A 144 -17.24 6.92 -25.00
N ASP A 145 -17.29 5.59 -24.83
CA ASP A 145 -17.65 5.03 -23.52
C ASP A 145 -16.53 4.69 -22.51
N GLU A 146 -15.24 4.52 -22.84
CA GLU A 146 -14.27 4.10 -21.80
C GLU A 146 -14.05 5.12 -20.66
N ASN A 147 -14.21 6.43 -20.93
CA ASN A 147 -14.03 7.49 -19.92
C ASN A 147 -15.37 8.00 -19.33
N GLU A 148 -16.48 7.87 -20.05
CA GLU A 148 -17.80 8.38 -19.61
C GLU A 148 -18.61 7.33 -18.81
N GLU A 149 -18.32 6.04 -18.97
CA GLU A 149 -18.94 4.97 -18.18
C GLU A 149 -18.39 4.89 -16.75
N LEU A 150 -17.11 5.27 -16.54
CA LEU A 150 -16.51 5.43 -15.22
C LEU A 150 -17.21 6.55 -14.43
N LEU A 151 -17.70 7.57 -15.13
CA LEU A 151 -18.45 8.72 -14.58
C LEU A 151 -19.85 8.32 -14.06
N LYS A 152 -20.46 7.26 -14.61
CA LYS A 152 -21.80 6.76 -14.24
C LYS A 152 -21.79 5.73 -13.10
N PHE A 153 -20.63 5.17 -12.76
CA PHE A 153 -20.53 4.38 -11.54
C PHE A 153 -20.68 5.35 -10.35
N PRO A 154 -21.56 5.09 -9.37
CA PRO A 154 -21.68 5.99 -8.23
C PRO A 154 -20.31 6.03 -7.54
N VAL A 155 -19.61 7.16 -7.63
CA VAL A 155 -18.30 7.42 -6.99
C VAL A 155 -18.36 6.96 -5.53
N LEU A 156 -19.52 7.18 -4.89
CA LEU A 156 -19.86 6.72 -3.56
C LEU A 156 -19.67 5.20 -3.36
N ALA A 157 -20.02 4.35 -4.33
CA ALA A 157 -19.84 2.91 -4.23
C ALA A 157 -18.35 2.50 -4.34
N LEU A 158 -17.52 3.18 -5.15
CA LEU A 158 -16.07 2.90 -5.19
C LEU A 158 -15.41 3.31 -3.88
N ILE A 159 -15.80 4.47 -3.35
CA ILE A 159 -15.37 4.94 -2.03
C ILE A 159 -15.79 3.92 -0.96
N LEU A 160 -17.04 3.46 -0.99
CA LEU A 160 -17.54 2.46 -0.04
C LEU A 160 -16.80 1.12 -0.14
N ILE A 161 -16.52 0.64 -1.35
CA ILE A 161 -15.70 -0.58 -1.56
C ILE A 161 -14.29 -0.39 -0.98
N THR A 162 -13.68 0.76 -1.23
CA THR A 162 -12.33 1.08 -0.72
C THR A 162 -12.31 1.16 0.81
N VAL A 163 -13.34 1.79 1.40
CA VAL A 163 -13.50 1.86 2.86
C VAL A 163 -13.73 0.48 3.46
N LEU A 164 -14.59 -0.34 2.86
CA LEU A 164 -14.79 -1.73 3.30
C LEU A 164 -13.49 -2.54 3.19
N TRP A 165 -12.72 -2.35 2.12
CA TRP A 165 -11.41 -2.99 1.95
C TRP A 165 -10.44 -2.61 3.06
N VAL A 166 -10.39 -1.33 3.48
CA VAL A 166 -9.59 -0.88 4.63
C VAL A 166 -9.95 -1.64 5.90
N PHE A 167 -11.25 -1.77 6.20
CA PHE A 167 -11.70 -2.50 7.39
C PHE A 167 -11.41 -4.00 7.31
N ILE A 168 -11.51 -4.60 6.12
CA ILE A 168 -11.15 -6.01 5.88
C ILE A 168 -9.64 -6.21 6.09
N CYS A 169 -8.79 -5.34 5.54
CA CYS A 169 -7.35 -5.38 5.75
C CYS A 169 -7.00 -5.25 7.24
N ALA A 170 -7.63 -4.33 7.96
CA ALA A 170 -7.43 -4.20 9.40
C ALA A 170 -7.79 -5.50 10.16
N GLY A 171 -8.87 -6.17 9.75
CA GLY A 171 -9.26 -7.47 10.31
C GLY A 171 -8.28 -8.61 9.96
N LEU A 172 -7.76 -8.63 8.73
CA LEU A 172 -6.75 -9.62 8.31
C LEU A 172 -5.43 -9.41 9.05
N PHE A 173 -4.96 -8.17 9.18
CA PHE A 173 -3.70 -7.86 9.86
C PHE A 173 -3.77 -8.12 11.36
N LEU A 174 -4.96 -7.99 11.97
CA LEU A 174 -5.20 -8.43 13.34
C LEU A 174 -5.02 -9.95 13.52
N ILE A 175 -5.29 -10.76 12.49
CA ILE A 175 -5.12 -12.22 12.53
C ILE A 175 -3.67 -12.60 12.22
N PHE A 176 -2.97 -11.81 11.40
CA PHE A 176 -1.60 -12.08 10.98
C PHE A 176 -0.57 -11.66 12.02
N GLU A 177 -0.86 -10.62 12.81
CA GLU A 177 0.04 -10.10 13.83
C GLU A 177 -0.61 -10.24 15.20
N ASP A 178 -0.10 -11.18 16.01
CA ASP A 178 -0.68 -11.52 17.33
C ASP A 178 -0.61 -10.34 18.33
N ASP A 179 0.38 -9.46 18.17
CA ASP A 179 0.62 -8.31 19.05
C ASP A 179 -0.20 -7.06 18.68
N TRP A 180 -0.99 -7.11 17.59
CA TRP A 180 -1.71 -5.94 17.09
C TRP A 180 -3.13 -5.89 17.66
N SER A 181 -3.57 -4.68 18.03
CA SER A 181 -5.00 -4.41 18.26
C SER A 181 -5.68 -4.05 16.96
N TYR A 182 -7.02 -4.18 16.87
CA TYR A 182 -7.75 -3.74 15.66
C TYR A 182 -7.48 -2.28 15.31
N GLY A 183 -7.35 -1.41 16.33
CA GLY A 183 -7.00 0.00 16.14
C GLY A 183 -5.60 0.18 15.55
N THR A 184 -4.64 -0.62 16.01
CA THR A 184 -3.26 -0.67 15.49
C THR A 184 -3.25 -1.10 14.02
N SER A 185 -3.99 -2.17 13.70
CA SER A 185 -4.11 -2.69 12.33
C SER A 185 -4.77 -1.69 11.38
N LEU A 186 -5.82 -1.00 11.86
CA LEU A 186 -6.50 0.03 11.09
C LEU A 186 -5.62 1.27 10.87
N TYR A 187 -4.90 1.70 11.91
CA TYR A 187 -3.91 2.76 11.82
C TYR A 187 -2.83 2.44 10.79
N PHE A 188 -2.21 1.25 10.89
CA PHE A 188 -1.23 0.77 9.93
C PHE A 188 -1.79 0.78 8.51
N THR A 189 -3.00 0.25 8.29
CA THR A 189 -3.64 0.21 6.97
C THR A 189 -3.85 1.63 6.40
N LEU A 190 -4.31 2.57 7.21
CA LEU A 190 -4.57 3.95 6.77
C LEU A 190 -3.28 4.69 6.42
N ILE A 191 -2.24 4.62 7.25
CA ILE A 191 -0.95 5.28 6.95
C ILE A 191 -0.27 4.64 5.73
N SER A 192 -0.53 3.35 5.47
CA SER A 192 -0.08 2.65 4.27
C SER A 192 -0.77 3.18 3.01
N PHE A 193 -2.11 3.19 3.01
CA PHE A 193 -2.90 3.54 1.83
C PHE A 193 -2.88 5.01 1.49
N THR A 194 -2.69 5.87 2.48
CA THR A 194 -2.44 7.30 2.29
C THR A 194 -1.00 7.60 1.90
N THR A 195 -0.15 6.56 1.79
CA THR A 195 1.29 6.66 1.50
C THR A 195 2.04 7.61 2.44
N ILE A 196 1.54 7.80 3.67
CA ILE A 196 2.22 8.61 4.71
C ILE A 196 3.42 7.83 5.26
N GLY A 197 3.21 6.54 5.56
CA GLY A 197 4.27 5.62 5.91
C GLY A 197 5.15 6.02 7.08
N PHE A 198 4.58 6.31 8.26
CA PHE A 198 5.39 6.67 9.44
C PHE A 198 6.41 5.59 9.87
N GLY A 199 6.08 4.31 9.67
CA GLY A 199 7.00 3.20 9.94
C GLY A 199 7.22 2.91 11.43
N ASP A 200 6.35 3.44 12.28
CA ASP A 200 6.27 3.21 13.72
C ASP A 200 5.71 1.83 14.08
N ILE A 201 4.79 1.32 13.26
CA ILE A 201 4.21 -0.02 13.36
C ILE A 201 4.46 -0.76 12.04
N LEU A 202 5.03 -1.96 12.12
CA LEU A 202 5.42 -2.77 10.97
C LEU A 202 5.22 -4.24 11.26
N PRO A 203 4.87 -5.05 10.24
CA PRO A 203 4.69 -6.48 10.42
C PRO A 203 5.98 -7.14 10.87
N THR A 204 5.86 -8.02 11.85
CA THR A 204 7.00 -8.70 12.48
C THR A 204 7.16 -10.11 11.93
N HIS A 205 6.07 -10.78 11.55
CA HIS A 205 6.08 -12.16 11.11
C HIS A 205 6.47 -12.30 9.63
N PRO A 206 7.63 -12.91 9.31
CA PRO A 206 8.12 -13.00 7.93
C PRO A 206 7.17 -13.71 6.95
N ASP A 207 6.41 -14.70 7.43
CA ASP A 207 5.48 -15.50 6.62
C ASP A 207 4.28 -14.68 6.11
N TYR A 208 3.87 -13.66 6.87
CA TYR A 208 2.74 -12.81 6.52
C TYR A 208 3.14 -11.54 5.75
N ILE A 209 4.42 -11.18 5.70
CA ILE A 209 4.92 -10.01 4.95
C ILE A 209 4.46 -10.05 3.49
N ALA A 210 4.51 -11.21 2.84
CA ALA A 210 4.07 -11.37 1.45
C ALA A 210 2.56 -11.13 1.28
N HIS A 211 1.76 -11.64 2.22
CA HIS A 211 0.32 -11.47 2.23
C HIS A 211 -0.06 -10.00 2.46
N ILE A 212 0.60 -9.35 3.40
CA ILE A 212 0.44 -7.92 3.69
C ILE A 212 0.83 -7.08 2.47
N ALA A 213 2.00 -7.36 1.87
CA ALA A 213 2.45 -6.71 0.65
C ALA A 213 1.43 -6.81 -0.49
N PHE A 214 0.84 -8.00 -0.69
CA PHE A 214 -0.18 -8.22 -1.69
C PHE A 214 -1.49 -7.46 -1.39
N SER A 215 -1.96 -7.50 -0.14
CA SER A 215 -3.13 -6.72 0.30
C SER A 215 -2.91 -5.20 0.13
N LEU A 216 -1.67 -4.74 0.36
CA LEU A 216 -1.31 -3.34 0.18
C LEU A 216 -1.38 -2.91 -1.29
N LEU A 217 -0.90 -3.74 -2.22
CA LEU A 217 -0.99 -3.48 -3.66
C LEU A 217 -2.44 -3.37 -4.14
N ILE A 218 -3.30 -4.28 -3.70
CA ILE A 218 -4.74 -4.23 -4.04
C ILE A 218 -5.36 -2.95 -3.50
N GLY A 219 -5.13 -2.62 -2.21
CA GLY A 219 -5.69 -1.42 -1.61
C GLY A 219 -5.22 -0.13 -2.28
N LEU A 220 -3.94 -0.02 -2.61
CA LEU A 220 -3.40 1.12 -3.35
C LEU A 220 -3.98 1.24 -4.76
N SER A 221 -4.29 0.12 -5.43
CA SER A 221 -4.93 0.16 -6.75
C SER A 221 -6.38 0.69 -6.68
N LEU A 222 -7.11 0.35 -5.61
CA LEU A 222 -8.45 0.89 -5.36
C LEU A 222 -8.41 2.38 -5.05
N VAL A 223 -7.49 2.81 -4.18
CA VAL A 223 -7.26 4.23 -3.86
C VAL A 223 -6.87 5.02 -5.12
N SER A 224 -5.96 4.49 -5.93
CA SER A 224 -5.55 5.09 -7.22
C SER A 224 -6.74 5.28 -8.17
N THR A 225 -7.64 4.29 -8.24
CA THR A 225 -8.86 4.38 -9.07
C THR A 225 -9.80 5.47 -8.56
N VAL A 226 -10.01 5.55 -7.25
CA VAL A 226 -10.84 6.59 -6.63
C VAL A 226 -10.27 7.98 -6.93
N ILE A 227 -8.95 8.16 -6.80
CA ILE A 227 -8.28 9.44 -7.12
C ILE A 227 -8.48 9.79 -8.60
N ASN A 228 -8.28 8.84 -9.51
CA ASN A 228 -8.46 9.07 -10.95
C ASN A 228 -9.90 9.48 -11.28
N VAL A 229 -10.90 8.77 -10.74
CA VAL A 229 -12.32 9.11 -10.93
C VAL A 229 -12.63 10.50 -10.38
N ILE A 230 -12.14 10.85 -9.19
CA ILE A 230 -12.33 12.19 -8.61
C ILE A 230 -11.69 13.25 -9.50
N GLN A 231 -10.49 13.01 -10.01
CA GLN A 231 -9.80 13.92 -10.92
C GLN A 231 -10.63 14.18 -12.18
N GLN A 232 -11.17 13.14 -12.82
CA GLN A 232 -12.03 13.27 -14.00
C GLN A 232 -13.29 14.10 -13.72
N GLN A 233 -13.92 13.93 -12.55
CA GLN A 233 -15.09 14.71 -12.14
C GLN A 233 -14.75 16.19 -11.94
N ILE A 234 -13.59 16.49 -11.34
CA ILE A 234 -13.10 17.86 -11.15
C ILE A 234 -12.84 18.53 -12.50
N GLU A 235 -12.18 17.83 -13.43
CA GLU A 235 -11.91 18.33 -14.79
C GLU A 235 -13.21 18.61 -15.56
N ALA A 236 -14.20 17.70 -15.48
CA ALA A 236 -15.51 17.89 -16.08
C ALA A 236 -16.24 19.12 -15.50
N LEU A 237 -16.22 19.28 -14.18
CA LEU A 237 -16.80 20.45 -13.51
C LEU A 237 -16.11 21.74 -13.92
N ALA A 238 -14.78 21.74 -14.00
CA ALA A 238 -14.00 22.90 -14.42
C ALA A 238 -14.33 23.33 -15.86
N LEU A 239 -14.53 22.37 -16.78
CA LEU A 239 -14.96 22.65 -18.16
C LEU A 239 -16.36 23.27 -18.21
N VAL A 240 -17.32 22.76 -17.42
CA VAL A 240 -18.68 23.32 -17.34
C VAL A 240 -18.65 24.75 -16.82
N ILE A 241 -17.87 25.02 -15.77
CA ILE A 241 -17.70 26.38 -15.22
C ILE A 241 -17.09 27.31 -16.26
N ASN A 242 -16.03 26.89 -16.96
CA ASN A 242 -15.39 27.70 -18.01
C ASN A 242 -16.35 28.01 -19.18
N LEU A 243 -17.17 27.03 -19.58
CA LEU A 243 -18.19 27.22 -20.61
C LEU A 243 -19.25 28.23 -20.16
N PHE A 244 -19.68 28.16 -18.90
CA PHE A 244 -20.64 29.10 -18.33
C PHE A 244 -20.07 30.53 -18.26
N ILE A 245 -18.81 30.69 -17.86
CA ILE A 245 -18.14 31.99 -17.83
C ILE A 245 -18.08 32.60 -19.24
N ASN A 246 -17.66 31.82 -20.25
CA ASN A 246 -17.58 32.29 -21.64
C ASN A 246 -18.95 32.62 -22.27
N LEU A 247 -20.04 32.04 -21.76
CA LEU A 247 -21.40 32.36 -22.21
C LEU A 247 -21.95 33.65 -21.59
N VAL A 248 -21.39 34.09 -20.46
CA VAL A 248 -21.83 35.27 -19.71
C VAL A 248 -20.98 36.51 -20.01
N SER A 249 -19.75 36.34 -20.51
CA SER A 249 -18.83 37.40 -20.97
C SER A 249 -19.11 37.87 -22.39
#